data_AF-A0A0K1F3L4-F1
#
_entry.id   AF-A0A0K1F3L4-F1
#
_cell.length_a   1.000
_cell.length_b   1.000
_cell.length_c   1.000
_cell.angle_alpha   90.00
_cell.angle_beta   90.00
_cell.angle_gamma   90.00
#
_symmetry.space_group_name_H-M   'P 1'
#
loop_
_entity.id
_entity.type
_entity.pdbx_description
1 polymer ?
#
loop_
_entity_poly.entity_id
_entity_poly.type
_entity_poly.pdbx_seq_one_letter_code
_entity_poly.pdbx_strand_id
1 'polypeptide(L)' 'MATKYKILIDGEEDDEGNAFDTESEADDYALQWESNWHAGGEVLEMSNPGDYPYDPDDCPNIEVVEFETD' A
#
# COMPACT_ATOMS: atom_id res chain seq x y z
N MET A 1 -25.66 3.54 4.80
CA MET A 1 -24.59 4.30 5.45
C MET A 1 -23.89 3.42 6.47
N ALA A 2 -22.89 2.69 6.00
CA ALA A 2 -21.86 2.09 6.84
C ALA A 2 -20.54 2.83 6.60
N THR A 3 -19.78 3.06 7.66
CA THR A 3 -18.44 3.61 7.57
C THR A 3 -17.48 2.48 7.17
N LYS A 4 -16.61 2.77 6.21
CA LYS A 4 -15.56 1.87 5.72
C LYS A 4 -14.25 2.64 5.60
N TYR A 5 -13.16 1.90 5.53
CA TYR A 5 -11.81 2.44 5.36
C TYR A 5 -11.17 1.84 4.12
N LYS A 6 -10.29 2.58 3.46
CA LYS A 6 -9.46 2.09 2.35
C LYS A 6 -8.09 2.73 2.44
N ILE A 7 -7.11 2.16 1.73
CA ILE A 7 -5.80 2.78 1.56
C ILE A 7 -5.77 3.59 0.27
N LEU A 8 -4.97 4.66 0.24
CA LEU A 8 -4.56 5.37 -0.95
C LEU A 8 -3.05 5.26 -1.10
N ILE A 9 -2.58 4.94 -2.30
CA ILE A 9 -1.17 4.86 -2.66
C ILE A 9 -0.88 6.07 -3.55
N ASP A 10 -0.06 7.00 -3.08
CA ASP A 10 0.18 8.30 -3.72
C ASP A 10 -1.11 9.06 -4.08
N GLY A 11 -2.16 8.88 -3.26
CA GLY A 11 -3.47 9.51 -3.44
C GLY A 11 -4.41 8.78 -4.38
N GLU A 12 -4.01 7.65 -4.97
CA GLU A 12 -4.86 6.78 -5.80
C GLU A 12 -5.36 5.56 -5.01
N GLU A 13 -6.54 5.05 -5.34
CA GLU A 13 -7.04 3.81 -4.73
C GLU A 13 -6.12 2.64 -5.08
N ASP A 14 -6.02 1.66 -4.17
CA ASP A 14 -5.30 0.44 -4.49
C ASP A 14 -5.93 -0.31 -5.66
N ASP A 15 -5.10 -0.97 -6.47
CA ASP A 15 -5.54 -1.73 -7.64
C ASP A 15 -6.56 -2.84 -7.30
N GLU A 16 -6.55 -3.31 -6.05
CA GLU A 16 -7.45 -4.35 -5.54
C GLU A 16 -8.81 -3.78 -5.08
N GLY A 17 -8.93 -2.47 -4.88
CA GLY A 17 -10.16 -1.80 -4.44
C GLY A 17 -10.63 -2.27 -3.06
N ASN A 18 -9.68 -2.46 -2.13
CA ASN A 18 -9.98 -3.01 -0.82
C ASN A 18 -10.77 -2.03 0.06
N ALA A 19 -11.71 -2.58 0.83
CA ALA A 19 -12.50 -1.82 1.80
C ALA A 19 -12.60 -2.59 3.12
N PHE A 20 -12.25 -1.92 4.21
CA PHE A 20 -12.13 -2.48 5.55
C PHE A 20 -13.24 -1.96 6.47
N ASP A 21 -13.63 -2.77 7.45
CA ASP A 21 -14.64 -2.41 8.45
C ASP A 21 -14.06 -1.50 9.55
N THR A 22 -12.76 -1.59 9.81
CA THR A 22 -12.07 -0.81 10.84
C THR A 22 -10.82 -0.11 10.31
N GLU A 23 -10.47 1.03 10.92
CA GLU A 23 -9.24 1.76 10.63
C GLU A 23 -8.01 0.89 10.86
N SER A 24 -8.00 0.12 11.96
CA SER A 24 -6.89 -0.79 12.32
C SER A 24 -6.64 -1.84 11.24
N GLU A 25 -7.68 -2.41 10.62
CA GLU A 25 -7.52 -3.37 9.52
C GLU A 25 -6.90 -2.71 8.29
N ALA A 26 -7.28 -1.47 7.99
CA ALA A 26 -6.69 -0.70 6.91
C ALA A 26 -5.23 -0.31 7.19
N ASP A 27 -4.91 0.05 8.44
CA ASP A 27 -3.53 0.33 8.90
C ASP A 27 -2.64 -0.92 8.80
N ASP A 28 -3.12 -2.07 9.30
CA ASP A 28 -2.38 -3.34 9.19
C ASP A 28 -2.13 -3.72 7.72
N TYR A 29 -3.10 -3.46 6.85
CA TYR A 29 -2.94 -3.66 5.40
C TYR A 29 -1.94 -2.68 4.79
N ALA A 30 -1.98 -1.40 5.16
CA ALA A 30 -1.02 -0.38 4.71
C ALA A 30 0.42 -0.78 5.05
N LEU A 31 0.67 -1.21 6.30
CA LEU A 31 1.99 -1.69 6.74
C LEU A 31 2.43 -2.95 5.99
N GLN A 32 1.50 -3.87 5.71
CA GLN A 32 1.78 -5.05 4.90
C GLN A 32 2.17 -4.66 3.47
N TRP A 33 1.44 -3.72 2.87
CA TRP A 33 1.70 -3.24 1.52
C TRP A 33 3.09 -2.60 1.42
N GLU A 34 3.45 -1.72 2.36
CA GLU A 34 4.78 -1.11 2.45
C GLU A 34 5.88 -2.17 2.57
N SER A 35 5.70 -3.14 3.47
CA SER A 35 6.64 -4.25 3.63
C SER A 35 6.80 -5.09 2.36
N ASN A 36 5.72 -5.31 1.61
CA ASN A 36 5.75 -6.06 0.36
C ASN A 36 6.46 -5.27 -0.75
N TRP A 37 6.27 -3.95 -0.79
CA TRP A 37 6.94 -3.05 -1.73
C TRP A 37 8.46 -3.11 -1.55
N HIS A 38 8.94 -2.97 -0.31
CA HIS A 38 10.36 -3.08 0.02
C HIS A 38 10.94 -4.45 -0.35
N ALA A 39 10.31 -5.54 0.10
CA ALA A 39 10.79 -6.89 -0.18
C ALA A 39 10.81 -7.20 -1.68
N GLY A 40 9.80 -6.72 -2.43
CA GLY A 40 9.75 -6.86 -3.89
C GLY A 40 10.89 -6.09 -4.58
N GLY A 41 11.15 -4.86 -4.15
CA GLY A 41 12.25 -4.03 -4.65
C GLY A 41 13.62 -4.70 -4.48
N GLU A 42 13.93 -5.16 -3.27
CA GLU A 42 15.18 -5.88 -2.97
C GLU A 42 15.34 -7.14 -3.85
N VAL A 43 14.25 -7.92 -4.01
CA VAL A 43 14.27 -9.13 -4.85
C VAL A 43 14.50 -8.80 -6.32
N LEU A 44 13.85 -7.77 -6.85
CA LEU A 44 14.02 -7.36 -8.26
C LEU A 44 15.44 -6.84 -8.52
N GLU A 45 15.98 -6.02 -7.61
CA GLU A 45 17.36 -5.53 -7.70
C GLU A 45 18.36 -6.69 -7.71
N MET A 46 18.22 -7.66 -6.80
CA MET A 46 19.10 -8.83 -6.74
C MET A 46 18.94 -9.77 -7.94
N SER A 47 17.72 -9.88 -8.49
CA SER A 47 17.42 -10.79 -9.60
C SER A 47 17.98 -10.30 -10.93
N ASN A 48 18.01 -8.98 -11.13
CA ASN A 48 18.58 -8.37 -12.33
C ASN A 48 19.35 -7.08 -11.98
N PRO A 49 20.58 -7.23 -11.44
CA PRO A 49 21.36 -6.10 -10.96
C PRO A 49 21.59 -5.04 -12.04
N GLY A 50 21.09 -3.83 -11.79
CA GLY A 50 21.21 -2.66 -12.66
C GLY A 50 19.97 -2.31 -13.49
N ASP A 51 19.03 -3.24 -13.69
CA ASP A 51 17.77 -2.96 -14.42
C ASP A 51 16.66 -2.46 -13.48
N TYR A 52 16.70 -2.86 -12.21
CA TYR A 52 15.76 -2.45 -11.15
C TYR A 52 16.53 -1.91 -9.94
N PRO A 53 17.09 -0.70 -10.01
CA PRO A 53 17.69 -0.08 -8.83
C PRO A 53 16.62 0.11 -7.75
N TYR A 54 16.94 -0.28 -6.53
CA TYR A 54 16.04 -0.14 -5.40
C TYR A 54 16.53 0.96 -4.45
N ASP A 55 15.67 1.94 -4.19
CA ASP A 55 15.88 2.97 -3.18
C ASP A 55 14.74 2.86 -2.15
N PRO A 56 15.02 2.57 -0.87
CA PRO A 56 13.99 2.51 0.16
C PRO A 56 13.28 3.86 0.36
N ASP A 57 13.92 4.98 0.03
CA ASP A 57 13.32 6.32 0.16
C ASP A 57 12.31 6.63 -0.97
N ASP A 58 12.29 5.82 -2.04
CA ASP A 58 11.31 5.92 -3.14
C ASP A 58 9.97 5.20 -2.83
N CYS A 59 9.77 4.75 -1.58
CA CYS A 59 8.52 4.09 -1.19
C CYS A 59 7.32 5.05 -1.36
N PRO A 60 6.23 4.61 -2.03
CA PRO A 60 5.02 5.40 -2.17
C PRO A 60 4.42 5.80 -0.83
N ASN A 61 3.76 6.96 -0.80
CA ASN A 61 3.05 7.41 0.39
C ASN A 61 1.72 6.66 0.52
N ILE A 62 1.48 6.03 1.66
CA ILE A 62 0.27 5.25 1.93
C ILE A 62 -0.58 5.98 2.96
N GLU A 63 -1.85 6.22 2.65
CA GLU A 63 -2.78 6.92 3.53
C GLU A 63 -4.04 6.07 3.76
N VAL A 64 -4.47 5.93 5.01
CA VAL A 64 -5.77 5.35 5.35
C VAL A 64 -6.83 6.46 5.33
N VAL A 65 -7.91 6.23 4.59
CA VAL A 65 -9.03 7.19 4.48
C VAL A 65 -10.37 6.55 4.81
N GLU A 66 -11.21 7.29 5.54
CA GLU A 66 -12.60 6.92 5.85
C GLU A 66 -13.53 7.31 4.69
N PHE A 67 -14.52 6.46 4.38
CA PHE A 67 -15.61 6.77 3.45
C PHE A 67 -16.94 6.12 3.85
N GLU A 68 -18.05 6.67 3.35
CA GLU A 68 -19.40 6.13 3.58
C GLU A 68 -19.86 5.26 2.40
N THR A 69 -20.51 4.14 2.70
CA THR A 69 -21.22 3.31 1.72
C THR A 69 -22.73 3.30 1.96
N ASP A 70 -23.54 3.31 0.89
CA ASP A 70 -25.01 3.42 0.92
C ASP A 70 -25.69 2.19 1.54
#